data_AF-A0A535RTU8-F1
#
_entry.id   AF-A0A535RTU8-F1
#
_cell.length_a   1.000
_cell.length_b   1.000
_cell.length_c   1.000
_cell.angle_alpha   90.00
_cell.angle_beta   90.00
_cell.angle_gamma   90.00
#
_symmetry.space_group_name_H-M   'P 1'
#
loop_
_entity.id
_entity.type
_entity.pdbx_description
1 polymer ?
#
loop_
_entity_poly.entity_id
_entity_poly.type
_entity_poly.pdbx_seq_one_letter_code
_entity_poly.pdbx_strand_id
1 'polypeptide(L)'
;MLRESAGLSLVETTLAVGILGLSLVAVLNAFSALGQSAGHLDRATAADAVANSVAESILNQAYLNYPGTYSTVSDVANPRAYAIAVQIEYASDPAAVTAATPPTWTTTPAVDYGLQRITVTVTPTQGGSARVTRALKQR
;
A
#
# COMPACT_ATOMS: atom_id res chain seq x y z
N MET A 1 -72.08 -5.93 -7.68
CA MET A 1 -70.66 -5.57 -7.86
C MET A 1 -70.33 -4.44 -6.88
N LEU A 2 -69.92 -4.78 -5.66
CA LEU A 2 -69.42 -3.80 -4.68
C LEU A 2 -67.94 -3.60 -4.98
N ARG A 3 -67.60 -2.44 -5.54
CA ARG A 3 -66.21 -1.99 -5.66
C ARG A 3 -65.76 -1.58 -4.26
N GLU A 4 -65.04 -2.46 -3.57
CA GLU A 4 -64.29 -2.07 -2.38
C GLU A 4 -63.24 -1.05 -2.83
N SER A 5 -63.52 0.22 -2.55
CA SER A 5 -62.55 1.29 -2.73
C SER A 5 -61.58 1.13 -1.57
N ALA A 6 -60.47 0.44 -1.81
CA ALA A 6 -59.40 0.27 -0.83
C ALA A 6 -58.78 1.65 -0.53
N GLY A 7 -59.35 2.36 0.43
CA GLY A 7 -58.80 3.61 0.94
C GLY A 7 -57.57 3.30 1.80
N LEU A 8 -56.42 3.85 1.42
CA LEU A 8 -55.18 3.78 2.20
C LEU A 8 -55.43 4.27 3.63
N SER A 9 -55.12 3.45 4.63
CA SER A 9 -55.15 3.84 6.04
C SER A 9 -53.95 4.72 6.38
N LEU A 10 -54.16 5.75 7.22
CA LEU A 10 -53.10 6.64 7.70
C LEU A 10 -51.97 5.85 8.39
N VAL A 11 -52.33 4.78 9.11
CA VAL A 11 -51.36 3.92 9.83
C VAL A 11 -50.50 3.12 8.86
N GLU A 12 -51.09 2.64 7.77
CA GLU A 12 -50.42 1.84 6.75
C GLU A 12 -49.44 2.68 5.94
N THR A 13 -49.84 3.91 5.60
CA THR A 13 -48.97 4.86 4.90
C THR A 13 -47.80 5.29 5.78
N THR A 14 -48.06 5.54 7.08
CA THR A 14 -47.00 5.88 8.04
C THR A 14 -46.02 4.73 8.24
N LEU A 15 -46.52 3.49 8.35
CA LEU A 15 -45.69 2.30 8.44
C LEU A 15 -44.85 2.09 7.18
N ALA A 16 -45.46 2.23 6.00
CA ALA A 16 -44.77 2.11 4.72
C ALA A 16 -43.64 3.15 4.58
N VAL A 17 -43.91 4.41 4.89
CA VAL A 17 -42.90 5.49 4.85
C VAL A 17 -41.81 5.27 5.90
N GLY A 18 -42.17 4.78 7.10
CA GLY A 18 -41.18 4.44 8.13
C GLY A 18 -40.21 3.35 7.69
N ILE A 19 -40.72 2.27 7.09
CA ILE A 19 -39.90 1.17 6.56
C ILE A 19 -39.03 1.66 5.39
N LEU A 20 -39.59 2.46 4.48
CA LEU A 20 -38.84 3.06 3.37
C LEU A 20 -37.73 4.01 3.84
N GLY A 21 -37.97 4.77 4.91
CA GLY A 21 -36.96 5.64 5.51
C GLY A 21 -35.80 4.84 6.09
N LEU A 22 -36.10 3.79 6.85
CA LEU A 22 -35.07 2.92 7.46
C LEU A 22 -34.26 2.17 6.40
N SER A 23 -34.90 1.68 5.33
CA SER A 23 -34.20 1.01 4.24
C SER A 23 -33.31 1.97 3.45
N LEU A 24 -33.75 3.21 3.20
CA LEU A 24 -32.93 4.23 2.55
C LEU A 24 -31.68 4.56 3.38
N VAL A 25 -31.82 4.73 4.70
CA VAL A 25 -30.67 4.99 5.60
C VAL A 25 -29.70 3.82 5.58
N ALA A 26 -30.17 2.58 5.58
CA ALA A 26 -29.31 1.40 5.48
C ALA A 26 -28.52 1.38 4.16
N VAL A 27 -29.17 1.72 3.06
CA VAL A 27 -28.56 1.81 1.72
C VAL A 27 -27.51 2.92 1.66
N LEU A 28 -27.80 4.10 2.21
CA LEU A 28 -26.82 5.21 2.26
C LEU A 28 -25.57 4.86 3.08
N ASN A 29 -25.74 4.14 4.20
CA ASN A 29 -24.61 3.66 4.99
C ASN A 29 -23.77 2.64 4.22
N ALA A 30 -24.40 1.71 3.49
CA ALA A 30 -23.69 0.76 2.65
C ALA A 30 -22.89 1.45 1.53
N PHE A 31 -23.48 2.43 0.84
CA PHE A 31 -22.77 3.21 -0.18
C PHE A 31 -21.61 4.03 0.40
N SER A 32 -21.79 4.60 1.60
CA SER A 32 -20.74 5.35 2.29
C SER A 32 -19.55 4.45 2.66
N ALA A 33 -19.81 3.23 3.13
CA ALA A 33 -18.79 2.24 3.42
C ALA A 33 -18.04 1.79 2.15
N LEU A 34 -18.77 1.57 1.04
CA LEU A 34 -18.17 1.22 -0.25
C LEU A 34 -17.28 2.34 -0.80
N GLY A 35 -17.71 3.61 -0.69
CA GLY A 35 -16.89 4.74 -1.14
C GLY A 35 -15.58 4.90 -0.36
N GLN A 36 -15.62 4.67 0.96
CA GLN A 36 -14.40 4.67 1.79
C GLN A 36 -13.49 3.50 1.40
N SER A 37 -14.05 2.31 1.19
CA SER A 37 -13.31 1.12 0.75
C SER A 37 -12.61 1.34 -0.60
N ALA A 38 -13.31 1.91 -1.58
CA ALA A 38 -12.74 2.25 -2.88
C ALA A 38 -11.58 3.26 -2.74
N GLY A 39 -11.76 4.32 -1.93
CA GLY A 39 -10.69 5.29 -1.67
C GLY A 39 -9.47 4.69 -0.96
N HIS A 40 -9.65 3.69 -0.11
CA HIS A 40 -8.54 2.95 0.49
C HIS A 40 -7.78 2.10 -0.52
N LEU A 41 -8.50 1.45 -1.45
CA LEU A 41 -7.89 0.64 -2.49
C LEU A 41 -7.05 1.49 -3.46
N ASP A 42 -7.58 2.63 -3.91
CA ASP A 42 -6.86 3.54 -4.82
C ASP A 42 -5.55 4.04 -4.21
N ARG A 43 -5.58 4.43 -2.92
CA ARG A 43 -4.38 4.89 -2.19
C ARG A 43 -3.37 3.76 -1.99
N ALA A 44 -3.84 2.55 -1.72
CA ALA A 44 -2.99 1.38 -1.59
C ALA A 44 -2.26 1.08 -2.90
N THR A 45 -2.99 1.04 -4.02
CA THR A 45 -2.40 0.81 -5.35
C THR A 45 -1.41 1.90 -5.74
N ALA A 46 -1.71 3.17 -5.44
CA ALA A 46 -0.77 4.27 -5.68
C ALA A 46 0.52 4.13 -4.85
N ALA A 47 0.42 3.76 -3.58
CA ALA A 47 1.58 3.54 -2.72
C ALA A 47 2.46 2.37 -3.22
N ASP A 48 1.83 1.29 -3.72
CA ASP A 48 2.53 0.16 -4.32
C ASP A 48 3.27 0.56 -5.61
N ALA A 49 2.62 1.35 -6.47
CA ALA A 49 3.25 1.88 -7.68
C ALA A 49 4.47 2.75 -7.36
N VAL A 50 4.36 3.60 -6.33
CA VAL A 50 5.47 4.45 -5.85
C VAL A 50 6.61 3.59 -5.29
N ALA A 51 6.30 2.60 -4.47
CA ALA A 51 7.33 1.73 -3.89
C ALA A 51 8.09 0.96 -4.98
N ASN A 52 7.40 0.49 -6.02
CA ASN A 52 8.04 -0.16 -7.15
C ASN A 52 8.88 0.81 -7.97
N SER A 53 8.35 2.00 -8.30
CA SER A 53 9.08 3.01 -9.07
C SER A 53 10.36 3.47 -8.37
N VAL A 54 10.34 3.67 -7.05
CA VAL A 54 11.53 4.01 -6.27
C VAL A 54 12.53 2.85 -6.26
N ALA A 55 12.06 1.61 -6.10
CA ALA A 55 12.93 0.44 -6.14
C ALA A 55 13.61 0.29 -7.52
N GLU A 56 12.87 0.50 -8.61
CA GLU A 56 13.40 0.49 -9.98
C GLU A 56 14.42 1.60 -10.21
N SER A 57 14.15 2.81 -9.73
CA SER A 57 15.08 3.94 -9.79
C SER A 57 16.41 3.61 -9.09
N ILE A 58 16.36 2.94 -7.93
CA ILE A 58 17.55 2.50 -7.19
C ILE A 58 18.27 1.38 -7.96
N LEU A 59 17.54 0.42 -8.52
CA LEU A 59 18.13 -0.68 -9.29
C LEU A 59 18.85 -0.18 -10.55
N ASN A 60 18.36 0.88 -11.20
CA ASN A 60 18.97 1.48 -12.39
C ASN A 60 20.24 2.32 -12.10
N GLN A 61 20.50 2.67 -10.84
CA GLN A 61 21.74 3.34 -10.47
C GLN A 61 22.94 2.39 -10.51
N ALA A 62 24.16 2.90 -10.60
CA ALA A 62 25.37 2.08 -10.44
C ALA A 62 25.38 1.43 -9.04
N TYR A 63 25.98 0.24 -8.91
CA TYR A 63 26.20 -0.38 -7.59
C TYR A 63 27.08 0.52 -6.72
N LEU A 64 26.65 0.78 -5.48
CA LEU A 64 27.42 1.60 -4.54
C LEU A 64 27.98 0.73 -3.43
N ASN A 65 29.31 0.70 -3.30
CA ASN A 65 29.97 -0.04 -2.23
C ASN A 65 29.70 0.59 -0.86
N TYR A 66 29.75 -0.22 0.20
CA TYR A 66 29.68 0.33 1.56
C TYR A 66 30.85 1.27 1.89
N PRO A 67 30.62 2.43 2.55
CA PRO A 67 29.33 3.05 2.81
C PRO A 67 28.82 3.81 1.56
N GLY A 68 27.67 3.39 1.04
CA GLY A 68 27.03 3.99 -0.12
C GLY A 68 25.56 4.31 0.17
N THR A 69 25.03 5.35 -0.47
CA THR A 69 23.62 5.72 -0.36
C THR A 69 23.06 6.01 -1.75
N TYR A 70 21.98 5.34 -2.10
CA TYR A 70 21.29 5.55 -3.38
C TYR A 70 20.47 6.84 -3.34
N SER A 71 20.44 7.55 -4.46
CA SER A 71 19.57 8.70 -4.62
C SER A 71 18.15 8.19 -4.88
N THR A 72 17.20 8.50 -4.02
CA THR A 72 15.79 8.23 -4.34
C THR A 72 15.29 9.37 -5.21
N VAL A 73 15.03 9.11 -6.49
CA VAL A 73 14.30 10.07 -7.31
C VAL A 73 12.86 10.05 -6.83
N SER A 74 12.43 11.17 -6.28
CA SER A 74 11.05 11.43 -5.89
C SER A 74 10.22 11.90 -7.09
N ASP A 75 10.37 11.25 -8.26
CA ASP A 75 9.55 11.43 -9.47
C ASP A 75 8.17 10.78 -9.29
N VAL A 76 7.59 11.03 -8.12
CA VAL A 76 6.20 10.71 -7.81
C VAL A 76 5.44 11.99 -8.10
N ALA A 77 4.30 11.90 -8.79
CA ALA A 77 3.45 13.05 -9.12
C ALA A 77 3.09 13.94 -7.90
N ASN A 78 3.33 13.47 -6.66
CA ASN A 78 3.36 14.31 -5.47
C ASN A 78 4.27 13.71 -4.37
N PRO A 79 5.56 14.08 -4.29
CA PRO A 79 6.48 13.51 -3.30
C PRO A 79 6.17 13.95 -1.86
N ARG A 80 5.29 14.95 -1.66
CA ARG A 80 4.81 15.35 -0.33
C ARG A 80 3.69 14.46 0.22
N ALA A 81 3.13 13.57 -0.59
CA ALA A 81 2.07 12.65 -0.18
C ALA A 81 2.60 11.34 0.43
N TYR A 82 3.91 11.07 0.33
CA TYR A 82 4.53 9.82 0.79
C TYR A 82 5.88 10.07 1.45
N ALA A 83 6.10 9.45 2.61
CA ALA A 83 7.42 9.36 3.24
C ALA A 83 8.12 8.10 2.73
N ILE A 84 9.33 8.26 2.19
CA ILE A 84 10.13 7.18 1.61
C ILE A 84 11.32 6.92 2.53
N ALA A 85 11.51 5.67 2.95
CA ALA A 85 12.67 5.21 3.69
C ALA A 85 13.35 4.07 2.92
N VAL A 86 14.68 4.15 2.79
CA VAL A 86 15.48 3.14 2.11
C VAL A 86 16.47 2.56 3.10
N GLN A 87 16.47 1.24 3.21
CA GLN A 87 17.44 0.49 3.99
C GLN A 87 18.25 -0.42 3.07
N ILE A 88 19.57 -0.34 3.17
CA ILE A 88 20.51 -1.16 2.40
C ILE A 88 21.17 -2.13 3.37
N GLU A 89 21.07 -3.41 3.07
CA GLU A 89 21.77 -4.48 3.77
C GLU A 89 22.69 -5.20 2.77
N TYR A 90 23.82 -5.67 3.26
CA TYR A 90 24.86 -6.33 2.49
C TYR A 90 24.91 -7.79 2.90
N ALA A 91 25.10 -8.67 1.92
CA ALA A 91 25.20 -10.09 2.18
C ALA A 91 26.52 -10.42 2.87
N SER A 92 26.50 -11.45 3.72
CA SER A 92 27.70 -12.12 4.20
C SER A 92 28.48 -12.78 3.07
N ASP A 93 29.69 -13.25 3.40
CA ASP A 93 30.57 -13.94 2.47
C ASP A 93 29.81 -14.99 1.62
N PRO A 94 29.78 -14.84 0.27
CA PRO A 94 29.10 -15.77 -0.61
C PRO A 94 29.72 -17.17 -0.54
N ALA A 95 31.00 -17.30 -0.17
CA ALA A 95 31.64 -18.60 0.03
C ALA A 95 31.08 -19.34 1.26
N ALA A 96 30.46 -18.62 2.21
CA ALA A 96 29.79 -19.20 3.36
C ALA A 96 28.31 -19.54 3.11
N VAL A 97 27.77 -19.16 1.94
CA VAL A 97 26.37 -19.42 1.58
C VAL A 97 26.21 -20.84 1.06
N THR A 98 25.34 -21.61 1.70
CA THR A 98 24.97 -22.95 1.25
C THR A 98 23.45 -23.11 1.27
N ALA A 99 22.90 -24.15 0.65
CA ALA A 99 21.47 -24.44 0.75
C ALA A 99 20.99 -24.64 2.21
N ALA A 100 21.89 -25.06 3.11
CA ALA A 100 21.62 -25.24 4.53
C ALA A 100 21.86 -23.97 5.37
N THR A 101 22.63 -23.01 4.86
CA THR A 101 22.98 -21.77 5.55
C THR A 101 22.80 -20.59 4.60
N PRO A 102 21.63 -19.93 4.61
CA PRO A 102 21.35 -18.79 3.74
C PRO A 102 22.25 -17.59 4.08
N PRO A 103 22.42 -16.62 3.16
CA PRO A 103 23.19 -15.42 3.43
C PRO A 103 22.59 -14.65 4.61
N THR A 104 23.46 -14.19 5.50
CA THR A 104 23.10 -13.22 6.53
C THR A 104 23.21 -11.82 5.96
N TRP A 105 22.42 -10.89 6.50
CA TRP A 105 22.31 -9.53 6.00
C TRP A 105 22.67 -8.55 7.10
N THR A 106 23.52 -7.58 6.80
CA THR A 106 23.98 -6.57 7.76
C THR A 106 24.00 -5.19 7.13
N THR A 107 23.68 -4.16 7.90
CA THR A 107 23.78 -2.76 7.47
C THR A 107 25.21 -2.20 7.60
N THR A 108 26.08 -2.91 8.32
CA THR A 108 27.48 -2.53 8.58
C THR A 108 28.40 -3.70 8.25
N PRO A 109 28.58 -4.06 6.96
CA PRO A 109 29.49 -5.11 6.57
C PRO A 109 30.95 -4.70 6.84
N ALA A 110 31.79 -5.67 7.24
CA ALA A 110 33.23 -5.47 7.29
C ALA A 110 33.85 -5.48 5.88
N VAL A 111 33.27 -6.29 4.98
CA VAL A 111 33.67 -6.43 3.57
C VAL A 111 32.39 -6.48 2.73
N ASP A 112 32.39 -5.74 1.63
CA ASP A 112 31.32 -5.78 0.65
C ASP A 112 31.60 -6.86 -0.40
N TYR A 113 30.75 -7.89 -0.43
CA TYR A 113 30.85 -9.01 -1.36
C TYR A 113 30.08 -8.79 -2.66
N GLY A 114 29.54 -7.59 -2.90
CA GLY A 114 28.90 -7.27 -4.18
C GLY A 114 27.44 -7.71 -4.27
N LEU A 115 26.79 -8.06 -3.16
CA LEU A 115 25.37 -8.42 -3.11
C LEU A 115 24.66 -7.62 -2.01
N GLN A 116 23.63 -6.89 -2.41
CA GLN A 116 22.82 -6.02 -1.55
C GLN A 116 21.35 -6.42 -1.57
N ARG A 117 20.71 -6.28 -0.41
CA ARG A 117 19.25 -6.29 -0.25
C ARG A 117 18.81 -4.88 0.08
N ILE A 118 18.01 -4.31 -0.80
CA ILE A 118 17.50 -2.95 -0.69
C ILE A 118 16.04 -3.06 -0.32
N THR A 119 15.69 -2.55 0.85
CA THR A 119 14.30 -2.47 1.32
C THR A 119 13.83 -1.03 1.19
N VAL A 120 12.83 -0.82 0.35
CA VAL A 120 12.15 0.47 0.17
C VAL A 120 10.85 0.42 0.94
N THR A 121 10.64 1.37 1.85
CA THR A 121 9.40 1.53 2.61
C THR A 121 8.76 2.85 2.23
N VAL A 122 7.52 2.80 1.76
CA VAL A 122 6.71 3.96 1.38
C VAL A 122 5.53 4.07 2.33
N THR A 123 5.44 5.20 3.04
CA THR A 123 4.37 5.45 4.01
C THR A 123 3.51 6.62 3.54
N PRO A 124 2.20 6.43 3.29
CA PRO A 124 1.30 7.53 2.95
C PRO A 124 1.22 8.55 4.09
N THR A 125 1.38 9.84 3.81
CA THR A 125 1.35 10.88 4.86
C THR A 125 -0.05 11.19 5.38
N GLN A 126 -1.10 10.83 4.62
CA GLN A 126 -2.50 11.10 4.95
C GLN A 126 -3.23 9.91 5.60
N GLY A 127 -2.49 8.96 6.18
CA GLY A 127 -3.07 7.77 6.80
C GLY A 127 -3.34 6.67 5.78
N GLY A 128 -2.66 5.54 5.98
CA GLY A 128 -2.70 4.36 5.13
C GLY A 128 -1.59 3.39 5.55
N SER A 129 -1.67 2.14 5.11
CA SER A 129 -0.65 1.14 5.42
C SER A 129 0.64 1.44 4.67
N ALA A 130 1.78 1.32 5.36
CA ALA A 130 3.07 1.36 4.71
C ALA A 130 3.22 0.21 3.70
N ARG A 131 3.88 0.49 2.58
CA ARG A 131 4.24 -0.48 1.55
C ARG A 131 5.73 -0.73 1.57
N VAL A 132 6.11 -2.01 1.52
CA VAL A 132 7.50 -2.44 1.61
C VAL A 132 7.83 -3.25 0.36
N THR A 133 8.77 -2.76 -0.43
CA THR A 133 9.32 -3.48 -1.58
C THR A 133 10.76 -3.85 -1.30
N ARG A 134 11.13 -5.10 -1.61
CA ARG A 134 12.49 -5.60 -1.43
C ARG A 134 13.07 -5.96 -2.79
N ALA A 135 14.28 -5.46 -3.04
CA ALA A 135 15.02 -5.75 -4.25
C ALA A 135 16.41 -6.30 -3.91
N LEU A 136 16.92 -7.18 -4.75
CA LEU A 136 18.31 -7.64 -4.68
C LEU A 136 19.10 -6.92 -5.76
N LYS A 137 20.29 -6.47 -5.41
CA LYS A 137 21.19 -5.79 -6.34
C LYS A 137 22.58 -6.41 -6.24
N GLN A 138 23.15 -6.70 -7.40
CA GLN A 138 24.49 -7.26 -7.53
C GLN A 138 25.41 -6.23 -8.19
N ARG A 139 26.69 -6.32 -7.87
CA ARG A 139 27.74 -5.47 -8.45
C ARG A 139 27.94 -5.74 -9.94
#